data_AF-A0AAF0UPK9-F1
#
_entry.id   AF-A0AAF0UPK9-F1
#
_cell.length_a   1.000
_cell.length_b   1.000
_cell.length_c   1.000
_cell.angle_alpha   90.00
_cell.angle_beta   90.00
_cell.angle_gamma   90.00
#
_symmetry.space_group_name_H-M   'P 1'
#
loop_
_entity.id
_entity.type
_entity.pdbx_description
1 polymer ?
#
loop_
_entity_poly.entity_id
_entity_poly.type
_entity_poly.pdbx_seq_one_letter_code
_entity_poly.pdbx_strand_id
1 'polypeptide(L)'
;MFVEVVWIILVVIAMLTELVLSLIFLTDDTVGIIENAKDLFKGYPSLLLGLNPFLTMGYEIVLNDEDGKIYLMEQALDFVKKNRGYPTSQRPSRFARKVQQILLGRFSNC
;
A
#
# COMPACT_ATOMS: atom_id res chain seq x y z
N MET A 1 8.01 -16.42 10.74
CA MET A 1 7.08 -15.43 10.15
C MET A 1 6.62 -14.41 11.18
N PHE A 2 6.10 -14.83 12.36
CA PHE A 2 5.64 -13.89 13.39
C PHE A 2 6.74 -12.99 13.98
N VAL A 3 7.93 -13.56 14.25
CA VAL A 3 9.07 -12.84 14.85
C VAL A 3 9.63 -11.74 13.94
N GLU A 4 9.77 -12.02 12.64
CA GLU A 4 10.22 -11.03 11.64
C GLU A 4 9.24 -9.85 11.53
N VAL A 5 7.93 -10.14 11.52
CA VAL A 5 6.89 -9.10 11.42
C VAL A 5 6.87 -8.23 12.68
N VAL A 6 7.00 -8.84 13.87
CA VAL A 6 7.07 -8.09 15.13
C VAL A 6 8.32 -7.22 15.18
N TRP A 7 9.46 -7.72 14.69
CA TRP A 7 10.70 -6.95 14.66
C TRP A 7 10.61 -5.77 13.68
N ILE A 8 10.05 -5.97 12.48
CA ILE A 8 9.80 -4.88 11.51
C ILE A 8 8.85 -3.84 12.11
N ILE A 9 7.77 -4.27 12.79
CA ILE A 9 6.83 -3.35 13.45
C ILE A 9 7.54 -2.54 14.54
N LEU A 10 8.35 -3.17 15.39
CA LEU A 10 9.10 -2.45 16.43
C LEU A 10 10.10 -1.45 15.83
N VAL A 11 10.77 -1.82 14.75
CA VAL A 11 11.72 -0.97 14.03
C VAL A 11 11.01 0.24 13.40
N VAL A 12 9.86 0.04 12.78
CA VAL A 12 9.03 1.11 12.20
C VAL A 12 8.46 2.01 13.30
N ILE A 13 8.00 1.45 14.42
CA ILE A 13 7.51 2.22 15.58
C ILE A 13 8.63 3.07 16.16
N ALA A 14 9.84 2.52 16.33
CA ALA A 14 10.99 3.26 16.83
C ALA A 14 11.36 4.43 15.91
N MET A 15 11.38 4.22 14.58
CA MET A 15 11.63 5.29 13.61
C MET A 15 10.53 6.36 13.63
N LEU A 16 9.26 5.97 13.77
CA LEU A 16 8.13 6.90 13.92
C LEU A 16 8.23 7.72 15.21
N THR A 17 8.63 7.12 16.33
CA THR A 17 8.79 7.85 17.59
C THR A 17 9.91 8.89 17.51
N GLU A 18 11.03 8.56 16.87
CA GLU A 18 12.13 9.51 16.62
C GLU A 18 11.69 10.66 15.71
N LEU A 19 10.88 10.37 14.67
CA LEU A 19 10.32 11.37 13.77
C LEU A 19 9.36 12.32 14.50
N VAL A 20 8.46 11.79 15.33
CA VAL A 20 7.49 12.60 16.10
C VAL A 20 8.19 13.42 17.19
N LEU A 21 9.18 12.85 17.88
CA LEU A 21 10.03 13.60 18.82
C LEU A 21 10.75 14.75 18.11
N SER A 22 11.29 14.50 16.92
CA SER A 22 11.93 15.53 16.09
C SER A 22 10.92 16.60 15.65
N LEU A 23 9.69 16.24 15.29
CA LEU A 23 8.64 17.18 14.89
C LEU A 23 8.15 18.07 16.06
N ILE A 24 8.11 17.53 17.27
CA ILE A 24 7.74 18.28 18.48
C ILE A 24 8.90 19.18 18.94
N PHE A 25 10.16 18.81 18.64
CA PHE A 25 11.35 19.51 19.10
C PHE A 25 11.94 20.51 18.08
N LEU A 26 11.70 20.33 16.77
CA LEU A 26 12.19 21.21 15.72
C LEU A 26 11.05 21.97 15.04
N THR A 27 10.89 23.23 15.44
CA THR A 27 10.09 24.22 14.72
C THR A 27 10.83 24.87 13.53
N ASP A 28 12.10 24.53 13.25
CA ASP A 28 12.93 25.25 12.26
C ASP A 28 13.30 24.45 11.00
N ASP A 29 13.46 23.11 11.04
CA ASP A 29 13.84 22.27 9.87
C ASP A 29 12.75 21.26 9.45
N THR A 30 11.53 21.74 9.29
CA THR A 30 10.39 20.95 8.79
C THR A 30 10.65 20.31 7.43
N VAL A 31 11.44 20.94 6.56
CA VAL A 31 11.74 20.47 5.20
C VAL A 31 12.47 19.12 5.22
N GLY A 32 13.51 18.97 6.05
CA GLY A 32 14.29 17.73 6.12
C GLY A 32 13.50 16.57 6.75
N ILE A 33 12.60 16.88 7.68
CA ILE A 33 11.72 15.88 8.31
C ILE A 33 10.69 15.36 7.28
N ILE A 34 10.17 16.24 6.43
CA ILE A 34 9.22 15.88 5.36
C ILE A 34 9.90 15.03 4.28
N GLU A 35 11.13 15.35 3.89
CA GLU A 35 11.89 14.53 2.94
C GLU A 35 12.17 13.12 3.50
N ASN A 36 12.60 13.02 4.76
CA ASN A 36 12.77 11.73 5.43
C ASN A 36 11.45 10.95 5.54
N ALA A 37 10.34 11.62 5.82
CA ALA A 37 9.02 10.98 5.83
C ALA A 37 8.62 10.49 4.42
N LYS A 38 8.89 11.27 3.37
CA LYS A 38 8.63 10.87 1.97
C LYS A 38 9.41 9.63 1.57
N ASP A 39 10.68 9.53 1.96
CA ASP A 39 11.49 8.36 1.67
C ASP A 39 11.09 7.14 2.51
N LEU A 40 10.71 7.34 3.79
CA LEU A 40 10.29 6.26 4.68
C LEU A 40 8.95 5.65 4.26
N PHE A 41 8.03 6.47 3.74
CA PHE A 41 6.70 6.05 3.28
C PHE A 41 6.58 5.91 1.76
N LYS A 42 7.71 5.82 1.05
CA LYS A 42 7.74 5.61 -0.39
C LYS A 42 7.03 4.29 -0.75
N GLY A 43 6.03 4.38 -1.64
CA GLY A 43 5.17 3.25 -1.99
C GLY A 43 3.95 3.02 -1.08
N TYR A 44 3.79 3.83 -0.02
CA TYR A 44 2.61 3.84 0.85
C TYR A 44 1.95 5.23 0.91
N PRO A 45 1.33 5.68 -0.19
CA PRO A 45 0.74 7.02 -0.31
C PRO A 45 -0.35 7.31 0.73
N SER A 46 -1.05 6.29 1.24
CA SER A 46 -2.06 6.40 2.30
C SER A 46 -1.47 6.78 3.66
N LEU A 47 -0.28 6.27 4.01
CA LEU A 47 0.40 6.60 5.26
C LEU A 47 0.97 8.02 5.21
N LEU A 48 1.49 8.41 4.04
CA LEU A 48 2.00 9.76 3.80
C LEU A 48 0.90 10.83 3.92
N LEU A 49 -0.27 10.60 3.31
CA LEU A 49 -1.45 11.46 3.46
C LEU A 49 -1.98 11.49 4.90
N GLY A 50 -1.83 10.40 5.65
CA GLY A 50 -2.18 10.32 7.07
C GLY A 50 -1.34 11.24 7.97
N LEU A 51 -0.21 11.76 7.47
CA LEU A 51 0.64 12.73 8.17
C LEU A 51 0.17 14.18 7.98
N ASN A 52 -0.64 14.51 6.97
CA ASN A 52 -1.17 15.87 6.76
C ASN A 52 -1.81 16.52 8.01
N PRO A 53 -2.63 15.84 8.84
CA PRO A 53 -3.19 16.46 10.05
C PRO A 53 -2.15 16.75 11.15
N PHE A 54 -0.95 16.16 11.05
CA PHE A 54 0.16 16.40 11.99
C PHE A 54 1.12 17.48 11.49
N LEU A 55 0.97 17.94 10.25
CA LEU A 55 1.79 18.99 9.66
C LEU A 55 1.13 20.35 9.86
N THR A 56 1.91 21.33 10.27
CA THR A 56 1.44 22.70 10.50
C THR A 56 1.08 23.36 9.16
N MET A 57 0.16 24.34 9.18
CA MET A 57 -0.32 25.03 7.97
C MET A 57 0.86 25.53 7.11
N GLY A 58 0.97 25.00 5.88
CA GLY A 58 2.03 25.36 4.92
C GLY A 58 2.97 24.21 4.50
N TYR A 59 2.92 23.07 5.18
CA TYR A 59 3.75 21.89 4.88
C TYR A 59 2.94 20.70 4.36
N GLU A 60 1.90 20.97 3.57
CA GLU A 60 1.03 19.92 3.06
C GLU A 60 1.80 18.96 2.14
N ILE A 61 1.79 17.66 2.46
CA ILE A 61 2.46 16.67 1.62
C ILE A 61 1.57 16.40 0.42
N VAL A 62 1.89 17.06 -0.68
CA VAL A 62 1.30 16.76 -1.98
C VAL A 62 2.02 15.52 -2.55
N LEU A 63 1.25 14.48 -2.84
CA LEU A 63 1.74 13.31 -3.59
C LEU A 63 2.17 13.76 -4.98
N ASN A 64 3.32 13.28 -5.45
CA ASN A 64 3.74 13.51 -6.83
C ASN A 64 2.74 12.86 -7.79
N ASP A 65 2.55 13.42 -8.99
CA ASP A 65 1.50 12.99 -9.95
C ASP A 65 1.49 11.47 -10.21
N GLU A 66 2.65 10.82 -10.21
CA GLU A 66 2.77 9.37 -10.42
C GLU A 66 2.25 8.56 -9.23
N ASP A 67 2.68 8.89 -8.01
CA ASP A 67 2.26 8.20 -6.78
C ASP A 67 0.79 8.46 -6.46
N GLY A 68 0.31 9.68 -6.74
CA GLY A 68 -1.09 10.06 -6.61
C GLY A 68 -1.99 9.30 -7.59
N LYS A 69 -1.53 9.09 -8.83
CA LYS A 69 -2.27 8.31 -9.84
C LYS A 69 -2.37 6.84 -9.48
N ILE A 70 -1.30 6.24 -8.95
CA ILE A 70 -1.29 4.85 -8.48
C ILE A 70 -2.26 4.69 -7.30
N TYR A 71 -2.22 5.60 -6.33
CA TYR A 71 -3.13 5.61 -5.18
C TYR A 71 -4.61 5.75 -5.59
N LEU A 72 -4.92 6.71 -6.47
CA LEU A 72 -6.28 6.92 -6.97
C LEU A 72 -6.78 5.71 -7.77
N MET A 73 -5.90 5.07 -8.54
CA MET A 73 -6.24 3.87 -9.31
C MET A 73 -6.50 2.67 -8.39
N GLU A 74 -5.72 2.50 -7.34
CA GLU A 74 -5.91 1.45 -6.33
C GLU A 74 -7.20 1.67 -5.52
N GLN A 75 -7.48 2.91 -5.12
CA GLN A 75 -8.71 3.28 -4.43
C GLN A 75 -9.94 3.12 -5.34
N ALA A 76 -9.85 3.49 -6.61
CA ALA A 76 -10.92 3.28 -7.58
C ALA A 76 -11.17 1.77 -7.81
N LEU A 77 -10.13 0.95 -7.83
CA LEU A 77 -10.23 -0.51 -7.89
C LEU A 77 -10.92 -1.09 -6.65
N ASP A 78 -10.56 -0.62 -5.46
CA ASP A 78 -11.18 -1.06 -4.21
C ASP A 78 -12.65 -0.63 -4.12
N PHE A 79 -12.97 0.60 -4.56
CA PHE A 79 -14.33 1.09 -4.67
C PHE A 79 -15.15 0.28 -5.69
N VAL A 80 -14.57 -0.10 -6.83
CA VAL A 80 -15.23 -0.96 -7.82
C VAL A 80 -15.45 -2.37 -7.25
N LYS A 81 -14.48 -2.93 -6.53
CA LYS A 81 -14.65 -4.23 -5.84
C LYS A 81 -15.76 -4.18 -4.80
N LYS A 82 -15.77 -3.14 -3.97
CA LYS A 82 -16.73 -2.95 -2.88
C LYS A 82 -18.16 -2.74 -3.39
N ASN A 83 -18.34 -1.98 -4.46
CA ASN A 83 -19.67 -1.69 -5.01
C ASN A 83 -20.18 -2.73 -6.01
N ARG A 84 -19.29 -3.43 -6.73
CA ARG A 84 -19.72 -4.43 -7.73
C ARG A 84 -19.82 -5.85 -7.18
N GLY A 85 -19.40 -6.14 -5.96
CA GLY A 85 -19.46 -7.49 -5.38
C GLY A 85 -18.91 -8.56 -6.34
N TYR A 86 -17.88 -8.23 -7.12
CA TYR A 86 -17.47 -9.07 -8.23
C TYR A 86 -16.65 -10.25 -7.71
N PRO A 87 -17.12 -11.50 -7.82
CA PRO A 87 -16.26 -12.64 -7.57
C PRO A 87 -15.17 -12.64 -8.64
N THR A 88 -13.93 -12.91 -8.23
CA THR A 88 -12.80 -13.20 -9.12
C THR A 88 -13.23 -14.31 -10.08
N SER A 89 -13.70 -13.93 -11.26
CA SER A 89 -14.36 -14.82 -12.21
C SER A 89 -13.55 -14.87 -13.50
N GLN A 90 -12.35 -15.45 -13.40
CA GLN A 90 -11.91 -16.29 -14.50
C GLN A 90 -12.30 -17.73 -14.16
N ARG A 91 -13.60 -18.07 -14.29
CA ARG A 91 -13.93 -19.49 -14.50
C ARG A 91 -13.32 -19.80 -15.87
N PRO A 92 -12.34 -20.72 -15.97
CA PRO A 92 -11.81 -21.10 -17.27
C PRO A 92 -12.98 -21.51 -18.15
N SER A 93 -13.02 -20.97 -19.38
CA SER A 93 -14.05 -21.30 -20.37
C SER A 93 -14.21 -22.82 -20.46
N ARG A 94 -15.37 -23.31 -20.90
CA ARG A 94 -15.59 -24.77 -21.03
C ARG A 94 -14.48 -25.42 -21.88
N PHE A 95 -13.94 -24.64 -22.83
CA PHE A 95 -12.75 -24.96 -23.61
C PHE A 95 -11.48 -24.97 -22.75
N ALA A 96 -11.19 -23.92 -21.98
CA ALA A 96 -10.01 -23.85 -21.11
C ALA A 96 -10.01 -24.90 -19.99
N ARG A 97 -11.17 -25.31 -19.46
CA ARG A 97 -11.28 -26.47 -18.55
C ARG A 97 -10.94 -27.78 -19.23
N LYS A 98 -11.37 -27.95 -20.48
CA LYS A 98 -11.08 -29.15 -21.26
C LYS A 98 -9.60 -29.22 -21.61
N VAL A 99 -9.01 -28.09 -21.99
CA VAL A 99 -7.56 -27.95 -22.21
C VAL A 99 -6.78 -28.19 -20.92
N GLN A 100 -7.20 -27.65 -19.77
CA GLN A 100 -6.54 -27.92 -18.49
C GLN A 100 -6.65 -29.39 -18.06
N GLN A 101 -7.77 -30.07 -18.31
CA GLN A 101 -7.91 -31.50 -18.03
C GLN A 101 -6.99 -32.36 -18.91
N ILE A 102 -6.79 -31.94 -20.18
CA ILE A 102 -5.86 -32.59 -21.11
C ILE A 102 -4.41 -32.34 -20.70
N LEU A 103 -4.06 -31.09 -20.34
CA LEU A 103 -2.70 -30.71 -19.95
C LEU A 103 -2.28 -31.28 -18.58
N LEU A 104 -3.22 -31.46 -17.65
CA LEU A 104 -2.96 -32.03 -16.32
C LEU A 104 -3.01 -33.57 -16.30
N GLY A 105 -3.13 -34.23 -17.46
CA GLY A 105 -2.94 -35.68 -17.61
C GLY A 105 -3.90 -36.56 -16.82
N ARG A 106 -5.03 -36.03 -16.31
CA ARG A 106 -6.07 -36.84 -15.65
C ARG A 106 -7.03 -37.43 -16.68
N PHE A 107 -6.53 -38.38 -17.47
CA PHE A 107 -7.41 -39.44 -17.98
C PHE A 107 -7.69 -40.37 -16.80
N SER A 108 -8.83 -40.16 -16.13
CA SER A 108 -9.39 -41.21 -15.28
C SER A 108 -9.86 -42.30 -16.23
N ASN A 109 -9.09 -43.37 -16.31
CA ASN A 109 -9.44 -44.58 -17.04
C ASN A 109 -10.78 -45.11 -16.48
N CYS A 110 -11.79 -45.18 -17.35
CA CYS A 110 -12.82 -46.20 -17.28
C CYS A 110 -12.54 -47.18 -18.42
#